data_AF-A0A6L9QAU6-F1
#
_entry.id   AF-A0A6L9QAU6-F1
#
_cell.length_a   1.000
_cell.length_b   1.000
_cell.length_c   1.000
_cell.angle_alpha   90.00
_cell.angle_beta   90.00
_cell.angle_gamma   90.00
#
_symmetry.space_group_name_H-M   'P 1'
#
loop_
_entity.id
_entity.type
_entity.pdbx_description
1 polymer ?
#
loop_
_entity_poly.entity_id
_entity_poly.type
_entity_poly.pdbx_seq_one_letter_code
_entity_poly.pdbx_strand_id
1 'polypeptide(L)' 'MREGTGWAIRGTGACLPERCVPSDELSRSLGLDPSWIEDRTGIRRRHLAAPGQAASDLAAAAAAR' A
#
# COMPACT_ATOMS: atom_id res chain seq x y z
N MET A 1 1.48 -43.72 -7.72
CA MET A 1 1.31 -42.45 -6.99
C MET A 1 0.74 -41.46 -8.01
N ARG A 2 -0.46 -40.91 -7.80
CA ARG A 2 -1.04 -39.98 -8.77
C ARG A 2 -0.36 -38.62 -8.59
N GLU A 3 0.44 -38.21 -9.57
CA GLU A 3 0.93 -36.85 -9.68
C GLU A 3 -0.27 -35.94 -9.96
N GLY A 4 -0.91 -35.47 -8.90
CA GLY A 4 -1.93 -34.43 -8.99
C GLY A 4 -1.24 -33.09 -9.20
N THR A 5 -1.68 -32.33 -10.20
CA THR A 5 -1.22 -30.95 -10.42
C THR A 5 -1.57 -30.12 -9.17
N GLY A 6 -0.57 -29.82 -8.34
CA GLY A 6 -0.73 -28.94 -7.19
C GLY A 6 -0.81 -27.48 -7.64
N TRP A 7 -1.65 -26.68 -6.97
CA TRP A 7 -1.68 -25.24 -7.15
C TRP A 7 -0.76 -24.56 -6.14
N ALA A 8 -0.03 -23.55 -6.60
CA ALA A 8 0.85 -22.73 -5.77
C ALA A 8 0.92 -21.31 -6.34
N ILE A 9 1.15 -20.33 -5.48
CA ILE A 9 1.48 -18.97 -5.91
C ILE A 9 2.90 -19.01 -6.48
N ARG A 10 3.03 -18.77 -7.78
CA ARG A 10 4.32 -18.84 -8.49
C ARG A 10 5.12 -17.55 -8.39
N GLY A 11 4.46 -16.44 -8.08
CA GLY A 11 5.06 -15.13 -7.94
C GLY A 11 4.07 -14.11 -7.40
N THR A 12 4.59 -12.99 -6.92
CA THR A 12 3.85 -11.83 -6.47
C THR A 12 4.54 -10.57 -6.99
N GLY A 13 3.78 -9.49 -7.16
CA GLY A 13 4.29 -8.19 -7.58
C GLY A 13 3.61 -7.08 -6.80
N ALA A 14 4.27 -5.93 -6.68
CA ALA A 14 3.75 -4.79 -5.94
C ALA A 14 4.09 -3.47 -6.64
N CYS A 15 3.17 -2.53 -6.56
CA CYS A 15 3.35 -1.14 -6.98
C CYS A 15 2.59 -0.25 -5.99
N LEU A 16 3.19 0.88 -5.63
CA LEU A 16 2.61 1.85 -4.72
C LEU A 16 2.49 3.20 -5.42
N PRO A 17 1.48 4.02 -5.08
CA PRO A 17 1.46 5.42 -5.47
C PRO A 17 2.72 6.16 -5.06
N GLU A 18 3.12 7.17 -5.83
CA GLU A 18 4.36 7.91 -5.58
C GLU A 18 4.30 8.76 -4.30
N ARG A 19 3.17 9.43 -4.04
CA ARG A 19 3.03 10.33 -2.89
C ARG A 19 2.99 9.52 -1.59
N CYS A 20 4.08 9.59 -0.82
CA CYS A 20 4.16 9.03 0.52
C CYS A 20 3.90 10.12 1.57
N VAL A 21 2.97 9.86 2.49
CA VAL A 21 2.52 10.79 3.53
C VAL A 21 2.89 10.25 4.89
N PRO A 22 3.72 10.95 5.67
CA PRO A 22 4.04 10.56 7.03
C PRO A 22 2.83 10.77 7.96
N SER A 23 2.78 9.99 9.04
CA SER A 23 1.64 10.03 9.96
C SER A 23 1.51 11.36 10.70
N ASP A 24 2.61 12.05 10.99
CA ASP A 24 2.58 13.35 11.66
C ASP A 24 1.92 14.43 10.79
N GLU A 25 2.16 14.43 9.48
CA GLU A 25 1.47 15.29 8.51
C GLU A 25 -0.05 15.04 8.55
N LEU A 26 -0.47 13.77 8.50
CA LEU A 26 -1.88 13.43 8.52
C LEU A 26 -2.53 13.78 9.87
N SER A 27 -1.88 13.47 10.99
CA SER A 27 -2.35 13.84 12.33
C SER A 27 -2.58 15.34 12.43
N ARG A 28 -1.61 16.17 12.00
CA ARG A 28 -1.74 17.64 11.99
C ARG A 28 -2.90 18.10 11.11
N SER A 29 -3.07 17.52 9.92
CA SER A 29 -4.18 17.87 9.03
C SER A 29 -5.57 17.58 9.62
N LEU A 30 -5.64 16.67 10.59
CA LEU A 30 -6.85 16.30 11.33
C LEU A 30 -6.98 17.01 12.69
N GLY A 31 -6.05 17.91 13.03
CA GLY A 31 -6.03 18.59 14.32
C GLY A 31 -5.68 17.68 15.51
N LEU A 32 -5.01 16.56 15.26
CA LEU A 32 -4.60 15.59 16.26
C LEU A 32 -3.13 15.83 16.66
N ASP A 33 -2.76 15.27 17.81
CA ASP A 33 -1.35 15.20 18.20
C ASP A 33 -0.51 14.48 17.12
N PRO A 34 0.70 14.98 16.76
CA PRO A 34 1.54 14.37 15.73
C PRO A 34 1.74 12.86 15.89
N SER A 35 1.88 12.34 17.12
CA SER A 35 2.11 10.92 17.36
C SER A 35 0.82 10.09 17.39
N TRP A 36 -0.37 10.73 17.45
CA TRP A 36 -1.65 10.05 17.69
C TRP A 36 -1.87 8.83 16.79
N ILE A 37 -1.60 8.95 15.48
CA ILE A 37 -1.82 7.85 14.54
C ILE A 37 -0.77 6.74 14.75
N GLU A 38 0.51 7.07 14.91
CA GLU A 38 1.55 6.06 15.10
C GLU A 38 1.35 5.32 16.43
N ASP A 39 1.04 6.03 17.52
CA ASP A 39 0.82 5.45 18.85
C ASP A 39 -0.36 4.48 18.87
N ARG A 40 -1.42 4.78 18.13
CA ARG A 40 -2.66 3.98 18.11
C ARG A 40 -2.65 2.85 17.09
N THR A 41 -1.93 3.01 15.98
CA THR A 41 -2.04 2.09 14.82
C THR A 41 -0.71 1.44 14.42
N GLY A 42 0.43 1.96 14.90
CA GLY A 42 1.77 1.58 14.44
C GLY A 42 2.10 2.05 13.01
N ILE A 43 1.19 2.78 12.34
CA ILE A 43 1.42 3.26 10.97
C ILE A 43 2.31 4.49 11.01
N ARG A 44 3.47 4.42 10.33
CA ARG A 44 4.44 5.53 10.19
C ARG A 44 4.19 6.42 8.97
N ARG A 45 3.77 5.81 7.87
CA ARG A 45 3.52 6.48 6.59
C ARG A 45 2.54 5.68 5.74
N ARG A 46 1.92 6.34 4.77
CA ARG A 46 0.98 5.73 3.80
C ARG A 46 1.16 6.33 2.42
N HIS A 47 0.79 5.61 1.38
CA HIS A 47 0.83 6.10 0.01
C HIS A 47 -0.56 6.58 -0.42
N LEU A 48 -0.62 7.73 -1.10
CA LEU A 48 -1.86 8.29 -1.63
C LEU A 48 -1.83 8.29 -3.16
N ALA A 49 -2.87 7.72 -3.76
CA ALA A 49 -3.08 7.76 -5.20
C ALA A 49 -3.33 9.20 -5.67
N ALA A 50 -2.76 9.56 -6.81
CA ALA A 50 -3.02 10.85 -7.44
C ALA A 50 -4.48 10.93 -7.95
N PRO A 51 -5.07 12.13 -8.06
CA PRO A 51 -6.36 12.31 -8.73
C PRO A 51 -6.26 11.85 -10.19
N GLY A 52 -6.77 10.66 -10.49
CA GLY A 52 -6.67 10.04 -11.82
C GLY A 52 -5.80 8.78 -11.89
N GLN A 53 -5.09 8.41 -10.81
CA GLN A 53 -4.41 7.12 -10.74
C GLN A 53 -5.41 6.06 -10.28
N ALA A 54 -5.79 5.15 -11.19
CA ALA A 54 -6.74 4.09 -10.92
C ALA A 54 -6.05 2.88 -10.24
N ALA A 55 -6.86 2.05 -9.58
CA ALA A 55 -6.38 0.79 -9.00
C ALA A 55 -5.81 -0.16 -10.08
N SER A 56 -6.38 -0.13 -11.29
CA SER A 56 -5.90 -0.91 -12.44
C SER A 56 -4.50 -0.51 -12.89
N ASP A 57 -4.15 0.77 -12.80
CA ASP A 57 -2.83 1.26 -13.20
C ASP A 57 -1.75 0.68 -12.27
N LEU A 58 -2.02 0.70 -10.96
CA LEU A 58 -1.15 0.10 -9.94
C LEU A 58 -1.07 -1.42 -10.10
N ALA A 59 -2.19 -2.09 -10.37
CA ALA A 59 -2.22 -3.53 -10.56
C ALA A 59 -1.45 -3.96 -11.80
N ALA A 60 -1.62 -3.25 -12.93
CA ALA A 60 -0.86 -3.51 -14.15
C ALA A 60 0.64 -3.28 -13.94
N ALA A 61 1.01 -2.18 -13.27
CA ALA A 61 2.40 -1.90 -12.92
C ALA A 61 3.00 -2.94 -11.98
N ALA A 62 2.23 -3.47 -11.03
CA ALA A 62 2.64 -4.55 -10.13
C ALA A 62 2.82 -5.89 -10.88
N ALA A 63 1.92 -6.20 -11.81
CA ALA A 63 1.96 -7.44 -12.61
C ALA A 63 3.11 -7.45 -13.62
N ALA A 64 3.63 -6.28 -14.02
CA ALA A 64 4.78 -6.14 -14.91
C ALA A 64 6.15 -6.24 -14.20
N ARG A 65 6.19 -6.52 -12.90
CA ARG A 65 7.42 -6.64 -12.10
C ARG A 65 7.92 -8.08 -11.99
#